data_AF-A0A933QBI7-F1
#
_entry.id   AF-A0A933QBI7-F1
#
_cell.length_a   1.000
_cell.length_b   1.000
_cell.length_c   1.000
_cell.angle_alpha   90.00
_cell.angle_beta   90.00
_cell.angle_gamma   90.00
#
_symmetry.space_group_name_H-M   'P 1'
#
loop_
_entity.id
_entity.type
_entity.pdbx_description
1 polymer ?
#
loop_
_entity_poly.entity_id
_entity_poly.type
_entity_poly.pdbx_seq_one_letter_code
_entity_poly.pdbx_strand_id
1 'polypeptide(L)'
;SLGGLPTSQNIQNEYKQLTDYFGDEFKVLLEISTSDITKISGPKVAEAIDKVRKGDIAVDPGYDGVFGVVKIWSDEKKKEEEQQKEQMSLF
;
A
#
# COMPACT_ATOMS: atom_id res chain seq x y z
N SER A 1 2.15 9.64 -11.23
CA SER A 1 2.31 8.29 -10.65
C SER A 1 2.76 8.47 -9.21
N LEU A 2 2.01 7.96 -8.23
CA LEU A 2 2.41 8.00 -6.83
C LEU A 2 3.46 6.91 -6.57
N GLY A 3 4.63 7.32 -6.11
CA GLY A 3 5.80 6.50 -5.87
C GLY A 3 6.99 7.41 -5.60
N GLY A 4 7.54 7.37 -4.39
CA GLY A 4 8.61 8.27 -3.99
C GLY A 4 8.82 8.30 -2.49
N LEU A 5 9.80 9.08 -2.04
CA LEU A 5 10.08 9.26 -0.63
C LEU A 5 8.94 10.07 0.04
N PRO A 6 8.66 9.84 1.34
CA PRO A 6 7.68 10.61 2.10
C PRO A 6 7.93 12.11 2.04
N THR A 7 9.20 12.52 1.91
CA THR A 7 9.62 13.93 1.85
C THR A 7 9.45 14.57 0.47
N SER A 8 9.07 13.83 -0.56
CA SER A 8 8.88 14.40 -1.89
C SER A 8 7.65 15.29 -1.95
N GLN A 9 7.73 16.41 -2.67
CA GLN A 9 6.64 17.39 -2.77
C GLN A 9 5.34 16.76 -3.28
N ASN A 10 5.45 15.82 -4.24
CA ASN A 10 4.29 15.14 -4.79
C ASN A 10 3.56 14.30 -3.73
N ILE A 11 4.29 13.55 -2.89
CA ILE A 11 3.69 12.74 -1.82
C ILE A 11 3.12 13.63 -0.71
N GLN A 12 3.81 14.72 -0.37
CA GLN A 12 3.31 15.69 0.61
C GLN A 12 2.02 16.37 0.16
N ASN A 13 1.91 16.71 -1.12
CA ASN A 13 0.69 17.30 -1.68
C ASN A 13 -0.49 16.32 -1.63
N GLU A 14 -0.26 15.05 -1.98
CA GLU A 14 -1.29 14.01 -1.92
C GLU A 14 -1.80 13.78 -0.49
N TYR A 15 -0.86 13.66 0.46
CA TYR A 15 -1.18 13.52 1.87
C TYR A 15 -2.02 14.71 2.37
N LYS A 16 -1.57 15.94 2.10
CA LYS A 16 -2.30 17.17 2.46
C LYS A 16 -3.67 17.23 1.82
N GLN A 17 -3.81 16.84 0.55
CA GLN A 17 -5.10 16.86 -0.13
C GLN A 17 -6.14 16.01 0.62
N LEU A 18 -5.77 14.81 1.08
CA LEU A 18 -6.65 13.96 1.86
C LEU A 18 -6.93 14.54 3.26
N THR A 19 -5.90 14.95 3.99
CA THR A 19 -6.07 15.44 5.37
C THR A 19 -6.79 16.76 5.42
N ASP A 20 -6.62 17.65 4.45
CA ASP A 20 -7.29 18.95 4.40
C ASP A 20 -8.74 18.79 3.94
N TYR A 21 -9.02 17.86 3.02
CA TYR A 21 -10.38 17.61 2.54
C TYR A 21 -11.25 16.91 3.61
N PHE A 22 -10.71 15.90 4.30
CA PHE A 22 -11.44 15.14 5.33
C PHE A 22 -11.23 15.68 6.75
N GLY A 23 -10.26 16.58 6.94
CA GLY A 23 -9.98 17.30 8.18
C GLY A 23 -9.16 16.54 9.23
N ASP A 24 -8.90 15.24 9.05
CA ASP A 24 -8.24 14.38 10.06
C ASP A 24 -7.61 13.15 9.40
N GLU A 25 -6.31 12.93 9.64
CA GLU A 25 -5.58 11.75 9.13
C GLU A 25 -6.14 10.43 9.68
N PHE A 26 -6.46 10.36 10.98
CA PHE A 26 -6.99 9.14 11.58
C PHE A 26 -8.35 8.79 10.98
N LYS A 27 -9.18 9.80 10.66
CA LYS A 27 -10.42 9.53 9.91
C LYS A 27 -10.14 8.94 8.55
N VAL A 28 -9.20 9.50 7.78
CA VAL A 28 -8.79 8.96 6.48
C VAL A 28 -8.29 7.52 6.61
N LEU A 29 -7.54 7.20 7.67
CA LEU A 29 -6.98 5.86 7.85
C LEU A 29 -7.95 4.84 8.44
N LEU A 30 -8.96 5.26 9.22
CA LEU A 30 -9.78 4.34 10.01
C LEU A 30 -11.28 4.35 9.65
N GLU A 31 -11.83 5.48 9.23
CA GLU A 31 -13.29 5.70 9.15
C GLU A 31 -13.79 5.96 7.74
N ILE A 32 -13.12 6.84 6.98
CA ILE A 32 -13.61 7.30 5.67
C ILE A 32 -13.72 6.13 4.70
N SER A 33 -14.81 6.07 3.94
CA SER A 33 -15.06 5.01 2.98
C SER A 33 -14.01 4.99 1.86
N THR A 34 -13.67 3.80 1.36
CA THR A 34 -12.73 3.65 0.23
C THR A 34 -13.26 4.31 -1.04
N SER A 35 -14.58 4.38 -1.22
CA SER A 35 -15.21 5.10 -2.33
C SER A 35 -14.93 6.60 -2.27
N ASP A 36 -15.00 7.20 -1.08
CA ASP A 36 -14.73 8.63 -0.92
C ASP A 36 -13.24 8.94 -1.08
N ILE A 37 -12.36 8.09 -0.55
CA ILE A 37 -10.91 8.20 -0.78
C ILE A 37 -10.59 8.09 -2.28
N THR A 38 -11.25 7.17 -2.99
CA THR A 38 -11.05 6.97 -4.44
C THR A 38 -11.36 8.24 -5.24
N LYS A 39 -12.37 9.02 -4.83
CA LYS A 39 -12.74 10.28 -5.52
C LYS A 39 -11.65 11.34 -5.40
N ILE A 40 -10.86 11.33 -4.33
CA ILE A 40 -9.84 12.34 -4.04
C ILE A 40 -8.46 11.90 -4.54
N SER A 41 -8.06 10.68 -4.21
CA SER A 41 -6.69 10.17 -4.39
C SER A 41 -6.58 8.97 -5.33
N GLY A 42 -7.70 8.58 -5.93
CA GLY A 42 -7.75 7.49 -6.89
C GLY A 42 -7.75 6.09 -6.26
N PRO A 43 -7.97 5.06 -7.09
CA PRO A 43 -8.27 3.71 -6.62
C PRO A 43 -7.08 3.04 -5.93
N LYS A 44 -5.84 3.34 -6.34
CA LYS A 44 -4.65 2.68 -5.77
C LYS A 44 -4.40 3.06 -4.32
N VAL A 45 -4.63 4.33 -3.95
CA VAL A 45 -4.50 4.80 -2.56
C VAL A 45 -5.64 4.24 -1.70
N ALA A 46 -6.86 4.27 -2.23
CA ALA A 46 -8.02 3.70 -1.54
C ALA A 46 -7.87 2.19 -1.29
N GLU A 47 -7.40 1.43 -2.28
CA GLU A 47 -7.10 0.00 -2.16
C GLU A 47 -6.00 -0.24 -1.11
N ALA A 48 -4.92 0.54 -1.14
CA ALA A 48 -3.83 0.39 -0.17
C ALA A 48 -4.31 0.58 1.27
N ILE A 49 -5.12 1.62 1.52
CA ILE A 49 -5.71 1.88 2.84
C ILE A 49 -6.63 0.73 3.25
N ASP A 50 -7.48 0.24 2.35
CA ASP A 50 -8.38 -0.89 2.61
C ASP A 50 -7.63 -2.18 2.99
N LYS A 51 -6.57 -2.51 2.25
CA LYS A 51 -5.72 -3.67 2.54
C LYS A 51 -5.07 -3.57 3.91
N VAL A 52 -4.55 -2.38 4.26
CA VAL A 52 -3.98 -2.13 5.59
C VAL A 52 -5.05 -2.27 6.68
N ARG A 53 -6.24 -1.68 6.51
CA ARG A 53 -7.35 -1.80 7.48
C ARG A 53 -7.78 -3.24 7.73
N LYS A 54 -7.75 -4.08 6.68
CA LYS A 54 -8.11 -5.50 6.75
C LYS A 54 -6.99 -6.40 7.24
N GLY A 55 -5.77 -5.88 7.38
CA GLY A 55 -4.58 -6.70 7.61
C GLY A 55 -4.21 -7.60 6.42
N ASP A 56 -4.73 -7.32 5.23
CA ASP A 56 -4.44 -8.03 3.97
C ASP A 56 -3.15 -7.47 3.35
N ILE A 57 -2.06 -7.58 4.10
CA ILE A 57 -0.73 -7.09 3.74
C ILE A 57 0.32 -8.11 4.22
N ALA A 58 1.46 -8.16 3.53
CA ALA A 58 2.59 -8.96 3.98
C ALA A 58 3.46 -8.12 4.92
N VAL A 59 3.77 -8.67 6.09
CA VAL A 59 4.65 -8.04 7.08
C VAL A 59 5.79 -9.00 7.38
N ASP A 60 7.01 -8.57 7.08
CA ASP A 60 8.24 -9.20 7.54
C ASP A 60 8.63 -8.56 8.88
N PRO A 61 8.54 -9.27 10.01
CA PRO A 61 8.77 -8.68 11.32
C PRO A 61 10.22 -8.22 11.49
N GLY A 62 10.38 -7.10 12.20
CA GLY A 62 11.69 -6.64 12.64
C GLY A 62 12.22 -7.45 13.83
N TYR A 63 13.45 -7.15 14.23
CA TYR A 63 14.10 -7.72 15.41
C TYR A 63 14.91 -6.63 16.14
N ASP A 64 15.68 -6.99 17.17
CA ASP A 64 16.42 -6.07 18.04
C ASP A 64 17.14 -4.91 17.30
N GLY A 65 16.53 -3.73 17.32
CA GLY A 65 17.06 -2.51 16.71
C GLY A 65 16.80 -2.35 15.19
N VAL A 66 16.10 -3.29 14.56
CA VAL A 66 15.79 -3.29 13.13
C VAL A 66 14.27 -3.28 12.91
N PHE A 67 13.79 -2.28 12.17
CA PHE A 67 12.37 -2.22 11.78
C PHE A 67 12.01 -3.32 10.77
N GLY A 68 10.78 -3.83 10.87
CA GLY A 68 10.22 -4.76 9.89
C GLY A 68 9.89 -4.09 8.56
N VAL A 69 9.51 -4.91 7.58
CA VAL A 69 9.15 -4.46 6.23
C VAL A 69 7.68 -4.78 5.95
N VAL A 70 6.92 -3.75 5.57
CA VAL A 70 5.53 -3.89 5.16
C VAL A 70 5.42 -3.83 3.64
N LYS A 71 4.71 -4.79 3.05
CA LYS A 71 4.40 -4.83 1.62
C LYS A 71 2.89 -4.94 1.44
N ILE A 72 2.30 -3.89 0.86
CA ILE A 72 0.84 -3.83 0.62
C ILE A 72 0.41 -4.75 -0.53
N TRP A 73 1.26 -4.85 -1.55
CA TRP A 73 1.06 -5.77 -2.68
C TRP A 73 2.15 -6.84 -2.61
N SER A 74 1.75 -8.10 -2.48
CA SER A 74 2.67 -9.24 -2.51
C SER A 74 3.04 -9.58 -3.95
N ASP A 75 4.32 -9.89 -4.18
CA ASP A 75 4.83 -10.41 -5.45
C ASP A 75 4.49 -11.91 -5.64
N GLU A 76 3.63 -12.52 -4.81
CA GLU A 76 3.32 -13.95 -4.88
C GLU A 76 2.83 -14.43 -6.27
N LYS A 77 2.14 -13.58 -7.03
CA LYS A 77 1.80 -13.89 -8.44
C LYS A 77 3.04 -14.11 -9.32
N LYS A 78 4.14 -13.42 -9.07
CA LYS A 78 5.41 -13.65 -9.78
C LYS A 78 6.08 -14.95 -9.38
N LYS A 79 6.03 -15.33 -8.10
CA LYS A 79 6.64 -16.57 -7.61
C LYS A 79 5.98 -17.81 -8.20
N GLU A 80 4.66 -17.82 -8.34
CA GLU A 80 3.94 -18.93 -9.00
C GLU A 80 4.27 -19.03 -10.50
N GLU A 81 4.38 -17.90 -11.19
CA GLU A 81 4.79 -17.84 -12.61
C GLU A 81 6.25 -18.24 -12.83
N GLU A 82 7.15 -17.88 -11.91
CA GLU A 82 8.57 -18.25 -11.93
C GLU A 82 8.77 -19.74 -11.60
N GLN A 83 8.06 -20.28 -10.61
CA GLN A 83 8.10 -21.71 -10.28
C GLN A 83 7.50 -22.60 -11.39
N GLN A 84 6.42 -22.16 -12.05
CA GLN A 84 5.88 -22.86 -13.21
C GLN A 84 6.85 -22.85 -14.40
N LYS A 85 7.58 -21.75 -14.63
CA LYS A 85 8.61 -21.67 -15.68
C LYS A 85 9.82 -22.56 -15.38
N GLU A 86 10.29 -22.61 -14.14
CA GLU A 86 11.37 -23.53 -13.73
C GLU A 86 10.95 -24.99 -13.92
N GLN A 87 9.73 -25.37 -13.52
CA GLN A 87 9.25 -26.74 -13.70
C GLN A 87 9.06 -27.14 -15.17
N MET A 88 8.66 -26.22 -16.05
CA MET A 88 8.61 -26.48 -17.50
C MET A 88 10.00 -26.58 -18.14
N SER A 89 11.04 -26.00 -17.53
CA SER A 89 12.42 -26.08 -18.05
C SER A 89 13.14 -27.39 -17.72
N LEU A 90 12.56 -28.21 -16.84
CA LEU A 90 13.07 -29.53 -16.46
C LEU A 90 12.63 -30.68 -17.39
N PHE A 91 11.80 -30.41 -18.39
CA PHE A 91 11.29 -31.39 -19.36
C PHE A 91 11.80 -31.13 -20.78
#